data_AF-A0A839AQM6-F1
#
_entry.id   AF-A0A839AQM6-F1
#
_cell.length_a   1.000
_cell.length_b   1.000
_cell.length_c   1.000
_cell.angle_alpha   90.00
_cell.angle_beta   90.00
_cell.angle_gamma   90.00
#
_symmetry.space_group_name_H-M   'P 1'
#
loop_
_entity.id
_entity.type
_entity.pdbx_description
1 polymer ?
#
loop_
_entity_poly.entity_id
_entity_poly.type
_entity_poly.pdbx_seq_one_letter_code
_entity_poly.pdbx_strand_id
1 'polypeptide(L)'
;MESILYLSYSNVSDGLVFPNELSEGVYSPGMWVLQSENINATNELYDFDAVDENKLIKLNLSKIQNNYFQVDTRKYGKINFRLHEIYYRYQNYVGNSNLINPHLKFFQLVPIDIPKLSNLCLEKGFFLVGKIDEEMNKASLQQRV
;
A
#
# COMPACT_ATOMS: atom_id res chain seq x y z
N MET A 1 -15.11 3.74 2.17
CA MET A 1 -13.83 4.04 2.83
C MET A 1 -12.76 3.78 1.79
N GLU A 2 -11.76 4.65 1.68
CA GLU A 2 -10.64 4.43 0.75
C GLU A 2 -9.67 3.40 1.35
N SER A 3 -8.91 2.71 0.50
CA SER A 3 -7.97 1.69 0.92
C SER A 3 -6.54 2.15 0.69
N ILE A 4 -5.63 1.76 1.57
CA ILE A 4 -4.20 1.89 1.34
C ILE A 4 -3.78 0.89 0.27
N LEU A 5 -3.20 1.38 -0.82
CA LEU A 5 -2.74 0.59 -1.96
C LEU A 5 -1.34 0.06 -1.71
N TYR A 6 -1.01 -1.08 -2.33
CA TYR A 6 0.35 -1.59 -2.37
C TYR A 6 0.86 -1.60 -3.81
N LEU A 7 1.77 -0.67 -4.11
CA LEU A 7 2.30 -0.42 -5.45
C LEU A 7 3.80 -0.66 -5.49
N SER A 8 4.28 -1.14 -6.63
CA SER A 8 5.70 -1.32 -6.93
C SER A 8 6.12 -0.41 -8.08
N TYR A 9 7.39 -0.03 -8.14
CA TYR A 9 7.91 0.70 -9.28
C TYR A 9 8.43 -0.26 -10.36
N SER A 10 7.92 -0.13 -11.59
CA SER A 10 8.39 -0.87 -12.75
C SER A 10 9.49 -0.06 -13.45
N ASN A 11 10.72 -0.59 -13.45
CA ASN A 11 11.82 -0.02 -14.24
C ASN A 11 11.59 -0.18 -15.77
N VAL A 12 10.77 -1.15 -16.17
CA VAL A 12 10.48 -1.44 -17.59
C VAL A 12 9.49 -0.42 -18.14
N SER A 13 8.45 -0.12 -17.37
CA SER A 13 7.38 0.82 -17.75
C SER A 13 7.61 2.24 -17.26
N ASP A 14 8.67 2.46 -16.48
CA ASP A 14 9.03 3.74 -15.83
C ASP A 14 7.86 4.37 -15.04
N GLY A 15 7.29 3.60 -14.11
CA GLY A 15 6.17 4.08 -13.31
C GLY A 15 5.68 3.11 -12.24
N LEU A 16 4.69 3.56 -11.46
CA LEU A 16 4.03 2.73 -10.46
C LEU A 16 3.04 1.76 -11.11
N VAL A 17 3.01 0.54 -10.60
CA VAL A 17 2.10 -0.52 -11.00
C VAL A 17 1.70 -1.35 -9.77
N PHE A 18 0.61 -2.09 -9.83
CA PHE A 18 0.38 -3.14 -8.84
C PHE A 18 1.38 -4.30 -9.05
N PRO A 19 1.75 -5.04 -7.99
CA PRO A 19 2.74 -6.12 -8.12
C PRO A 19 2.38 -7.19 -9.15
N ASN A 20 1.09 -7.46 -9.36
CA ASN A 20 0.62 -8.43 -10.36
C ASN A 20 0.69 -7.92 -11.81
N GLU A 21 1.04 -6.65 -12.02
CA GLU A 21 1.29 -6.05 -13.32
C GLU A 21 2.79 -5.97 -13.66
N LEU A 22 3.66 -6.35 -12.72
CA LEU A 22 5.09 -6.50 -13.00
C LEU A 22 5.31 -7.63 -14.00
N SER A 23 6.28 -7.45 -14.90
CA SER A 23 6.69 -8.50 -15.82
C SER A 23 7.19 -9.74 -15.08
N GLU A 24 6.97 -10.92 -15.66
CA GLU A 24 7.41 -12.18 -15.04
C GLU A 24 8.90 -12.16 -14.70
N GLY A 25 9.24 -12.64 -13.50
CA GLY A 25 10.62 -12.68 -13.00
C GLY A 25 11.18 -11.35 -12.50
N VAL A 26 10.42 -10.25 -12.59
CA VAL A 26 10.83 -8.96 -12.03
C VAL A 26 10.38 -8.83 -10.58
N TYR A 27 11.34 -8.60 -9.68
CA TYR A 27 11.07 -8.20 -8.31
C TYR A 27 11.28 -6.69 -8.15
N SER A 28 10.31 -6.01 -7.56
CA SER A 28 10.42 -4.60 -7.18
C SER A 28 9.78 -4.38 -5.80
N PRO A 29 10.51 -3.79 -4.83
CA PRO A 29 9.96 -3.50 -3.51
C PRO A 29 8.68 -2.66 -3.61
N GLY A 30 7.62 -3.11 -2.95
CA GLY A 30 6.38 -2.37 -2.89
C GLY A 30 6.38 -1.30 -1.81
N MET A 31 5.48 -0.35 -1.96
CA MET A 31 5.24 0.77 -1.06
C MET A 31 3.75 0.83 -0.73
N TRP A 32 3.44 1.21 0.51
CA TRP A 32 2.08 1.57 0.88
C TRP A 32 1.78 2.99 0.44
N VAL A 33 0.72 3.14 -0.35
CA VAL A 33 0.38 4.39 -1.03
C VAL A 33 -1.07 4.74 -0.77
N LEU A 34 -1.35 6.02 -0.58
CA LEU A 34 -2.71 6.57 -0.66
C LEU A 34 -2.79 7.60 -1.78
N GLN A 35 -4.01 7.81 -2.27
CA GLN A 35 -4.33 8.83 -3.26
C GLN A 35 -4.97 10.04 -2.59
N SER A 36 -4.54 11.25 -2.95
CA SER A 36 -5.14 12.50 -2.46
C SER A 36 -4.80 13.67 -3.41
N GLU A 37 -5.55 14.77 -3.34
CA GLU A 37 -5.22 16.00 -4.09
C GLU A 37 -3.92 16.64 -3.58
N ASN A 38 -3.74 16.64 -2.26
CA ASN A 38 -2.56 17.14 -1.57
C ASN A 38 -2.41 16.45 -0.20
N ILE A 39 -1.25 16.64 0.45
CA ILE A 39 -0.91 15.96 1.71
C ILE A 39 -1.87 16.30 2.87
N ASN A 40 -2.49 17.48 2.84
CA ASN A 40 -3.39 17.96 3.88
C ASN A 40 -4.85 17.54 3.64
N ALA A 41 -5.23 17.29 2.39
CA ALA A 41 -6.57 16.88 1.96
C ALA A 41 -6.82 15.36 2.08
N THR A 42 -6.01 14.66 2.88
CA THR A 42 -6.19 13.23 3.15
C THR A 42 -7.37 12.98 4.07
N ASN A 43 -8.07 11.86 3.85
CA ASN A 43 -9.17 11.39 4.68
C ASN A 43 -8.70 11.05 6.11
N GLU A 44 -9.63 11.08 7.06
CA GLU A 44 -9.33 10.75 8.46
C GLU A 44 -9.15 9.25 8.70
N LEU A 45 -9.68 8.40 7.81
CA LEU A 45 -9.73 6.95 8.00
C LEU A 45 -9.59 6.20 6.66
N TYR A 46 -8.75 5.17 6.66
CA TYR A 46 -8.52 4.28 5.52
C TYR A 46 -8.56 2.80 5.95
N ASP A 47 -9.04 1.95 5.05
CA ASP A 47 -8.88 0.50 5.16
C ASP A 47 -7.41 0.13 4.90
N PHE A 48 -6.84 -0.70 5.77
CA PHE A 48 -5.48 -1.21 5.63
C PHE A 48 -5.46 -2.72 5.87
N ASP A 49 -5.39 -3.47 4.78
CA ASP A 49 -5.33 -4.93 4.84
C ASP A 49 -3.99 -5.40 5.42
N ALA A 50 -4.07 -6.42 6.28
CA ALA A 50 -2.94 -7.04 6.95
C ALA A 50 -3.11 -8.56 7.00
N VAL A 51 -2.00 -9.27 7.18
CA VAL A 51 -1.99 -10.69 7.51
C VAL A 51 -1.55 -10.83 8.97
N ASP A 52 -2.30 -11.60 9.75
CA ASP A 52 -1.95 -11.99 11.12
C ASP A 52 -2.15 -13.50 11.25
N GLU A 53 -1.09 -14.23 11.62
CA GLU A 53 -1.11 -15.69 11.75
C GLU A 53 -1.71 -16.41 10.52
N ASN A 54 -1.26 -16.02 9.32
CA ASN A 54 -1.72 -16.52 8.01
C ASN A 54 -3.18 -16.22 7.64
N LYS A 55 -3.84 -15.30 8.35
CA LYS A 55 -5.20 -14.85 8.02
C LYS A 55 -5.18 -13.40 7.57
N LEU A 56 -5.85 -13.13 6.45
CA LEU A 56 -6.12 -11.76 6.02
C LEU A 56 -7.12 -11.13 7.00
N ILE A 57 -6.76 -9.98 7.54
CA ILE A 57 -7.56 -9.16 8.45
C ILE A 57 -7.62 -7.73 7.91
N LYS A 58 -8.69 -7.03 8.26
CA LYS A 58 -8.83 -5.60 7.96
C LYS A 58 -8.50 -4.79 9.20
N LEU A 59 -7.59 -3.83 9.04
CA LEU A 59 -7.26 -2.83 10.05
C LEU A 59 -7.65 -1.45 9.55
N ASN A 60 -7.73 -0.51 10.48
CA ASN A 60 -7.98 0.89 10.17
C ASN A 60 -6.71 1.69 10.34
N LEU A 61 -6.33 2.45 9.31
CA LEU A 61 -5.35 3.51 9.41
C LEU A 61 -6.08 4.82 9.70
N SER A 62 -5.86 5.39 10.88
CA SER A 62 -6.46 6.66 11.29
C SER A 62 -5.45 7.79 11.20
N LYS A 63 -5.87 8.94 10.68
CA LYS A 63 -5.09 10.19 10.76
C LYS A 63 -5.16 10.71 12.20
N ILE A 64 -4.00 11.04 12.76
CA ILE A 64 -3.93 11.61 14.11
C ILE A 64 -3.77 13.12 14.02
N GLN A 65 -2.86 13.57 13.15
CA GLN A 65 -2.61 14.99 12.89
C GLN A 65 -1.81 15.16 11.60
N ASN A 66 -2.15 16.14 10.76
CA ASN A 66 -1.40 16.47 9.54
C ASN A 66 -1.07 15.23 8.69
N ASN A 67 0.21 14.92 8.52
CA ASN A 67 0.73 13.77 7.78
C ASN A 67 1.06 12.57 8.68
N TYR A 68 0.55 12.51 9.91
CA TYR A 68 0.78 11.44 10.86
C TYR A 68 -0.44 10.52 10.96
N PHE A 69 -0.18 9.23 10.79
CA PHE A 69 -1.20 8.19 10.78
C PHE A 69 -0.84 7.05 11.75
N GLN A 70 -1.85 6.31 12.17
CA GLN A 70 -1.70 5.20 13.12
C GLN A 70 -2.61 4.04 12.74
N VAL A 71 -2.05 2.83 12.82
CA VAL A 71 -2.81 1.59 12.90
C VAL A 71 -2.83 1.13 14.35
N ASP A 72 -4.02 0.93 14.92
CA ASP A 72 -4.17 0.31 16.23
C ASP A 72 -4.43 -1.19 16.07
N THR A 73 -3.48 -2.01 16.52
CA THR A 73 -3.63 -3.46 16.51
C THR A 73 -4.00 -3.93 17.92
N ARG A 74 -5.06 -4.75 18.03
CA ARG A 74 -5.50 -5.28 19.33
C ARG A 74 -4.42 -6.09 20.06
N LYS A 75 -3.49 -6.71 19.31
CA LYS A 75 -2.49 -7.65 19.81
C LYS A 75 -1.08 -7.08 19.92
N TYR A 76 -0.70 -6.17 19.02
CA TYR A 76 0.68 -5.66 18.89
C TYR A 76 0.82 -4.17 19.22
N GLY A 77 -0.28 -3.56 19.70
CA GLY A 77 -0.39 -2.14 20.00
C GLY A 77 -0.36 -1.28 18.74
N LYS A 78 0.14 -0.05 18.89
CA LYS A 78 0.07 0.99 17.86
C LYS A 78 1.27 0.92 16.91
N ILE A 79 1.01 1.07 15.62
CA ILE A 79 2.02 1.21 14.56
C ILE A 79 1.80 2.56 13.90
N ASN A 80 2.84 3.40 13.92
CA ASN A 80 2.74 4.78 13.47
C ASN A 80 3.41 4.98 12.12
N PHE A 81 2.81 5.84 11.31
CA PHE A 81 3.25 6.14 9.96
C PHE A 81 3.34 7.66 9.76
N ARG A 82 4.27 8.05 8.91
CA ARG A 82 4.32 9.39 8.35
C ARG A 82 4.04 9.31 6.85
N LEU A 83 3.25 10.25 6.38
CA LEU A 83 2.91 10.40 4.98
C LEU A 83 3.92 11.34 4.31
N HIS A 84 4.43 10.91 3.16
CA HIS A 84 5.43 11.63 2.37
C HIS A 84 4.96 11.79 0.93
N GLU A 85 5.32 12.91 0.31
CA GLU A 85 5.20 13.05 -1.14
C GLU A 85 6.14 12.07 -1.83
N ILE A 86 5.62 11.38 -2.83
CA ILE A 86 6.42 10.55 -3.71
C ILE A 86 7.15 11.49 -4.69
N TYR A 87 8.44 11.27 -4.93
CA TYR A 87 9.21 12.04 -5.91
C TYR A 87 8.53 12.07 -7.27
N TYR A 88 8.55 13.22 -7.96
CA TYR A 88 7.79 13.46 -9.20
C TYR A 88 7.94 12.33 -10.25
N ARG A 89 9.15 11.78 -10.40
CA ARG A 89 9.45 10.69 -11.35
C ARG A 89 8.72 9.37 -11.03
N TYR A 90 8.18 9.24 -9.82
CA TYR A 90 7.48 8.06 -9.34
C TYR A 90 5.99 8.36 -9.06
N GLN A 91 5.46 9.49 -9.52
CA GLN A 91 4.05 9.86 -9.31
C GLN A 91 3.11 9.29 -10.37
N ASN A 92 3.64 8.76 -11.47
CA ASN A 92 2.81 8.25 -12.56
C ASN A 92 2.48 6.78 -12.33
N TYR A 93 1.20 6.46 -12.29
CA TYR A 93 0.73 5.08 -12.43
C TYR A 93 0.66 4.74 -13.92
N VAL A 94 1.25 3.62 -14.30
CA VAL A 94 1.38 3.16 -15.69
C VAL A 94 0.76 1.79 -15.91
N GLY A 95 0.03 1.28 -14.91
CA GLY A 95 -0.75 0.06 -15.01
C GLY A 95 -2.17 0.29 -15.55
N ASN A 96 -3.01 -0.73 -15.45
CA ASN A 96 -4.35 -0.80 -16.03
C ASN A 96 -5.47 -0.98 -14.98
N SER A 97 -5.15 -0.85 -13.69
CA SER A 97 -6.13 -1.03 -12.62
C SER A 97 -7.15 0.11 -12.56
N ASN A 98 -8.42 -0.26 -12.38
CA ASN A 98 -9.52 0.66 -12.14
C ASN A 98 -9.57 1.17 -10.69
N LEU A 99 -8.70 0.65 -9.80
CA LEU A 99 -8.59 1.15 -8.42
C LEU A 99 -7.91 2.52 -8.34
N ILE A 100 -7.23 2.94 -9.40
CA ILE A 100 -6.48 4.19 -9.45
C ILE A 100 -7.36 5.32 -9.97
N ASN A 101 -7.48 6.39 -9.18
CA ASN A 101 -8.05 7.64 -9.67
C ASN A 101 -6.94 8.47 -10.35
N PRO A 102 -7.00 8.72 -11.68
CA PRO A 102 -5.95 9.43 -12.41
C PRO A 102 -5.86 10.93 -12.07
N HIS A 103 -6.84 11.49 -11.37
CA HIS A 103 -6.85 12.90 -10.97
C HIS A 103 -6.21 13.16 -9.60
N LEU A 104 -5.81 12.11 -8.88
CA LEU A 104 -5.21 12.20 -7.56
C LEU A 104 -3.71 11.92 -7.61
N LYS A 105 -2.97 12.53 -6.68
CA LYS A 105 -1.54 12.29 -6.48
C LYS A 105 -1.32 11.14 -5.52
N PHE A 106 -0.18 10.47 -5.64
CA PHE A 106 0.25 9.44 -4.72
C PHE A 106 1.10 9.99 -3.57
N PHE A 107 0.82 9.49 -2.38
CA PHE A 107 1.59 9.75 -1.17
C PHE A 107 1.98 8.44 -0.50
N GLN A 108 3.23 8.34 -0.09
CA GLN A 108 3.78 7.13 0.53
C GLN A 108 3.62 7.15 2.04
N LEU A 109 3.10 6.06 2.59
CA LEU A 109 3.10 5.79 4.03
C LEU A 109 4.42 5.13 4.41
N VAL A 110 5.17 5.80 5.29
CA VAL A 110 6.45 5.30 5.81
C VAL A 110 6.31 5.01 7.30
N PRO A 111 6.62 3.78 7.75
CA PRO A 111 6.57 3.45 9.17
C PRO A 111 7.63 4.25 9.94
N ILE A 112 7.24 4.81 11.09
CA ILE A 112 8.14 5.60 11.94
C ILE A 112 9.07 4.68 12.75
N ASP A 113 8.56 3.53 13.18
CA ASP A 113 9.30 2.52 13.94
C ASP A 113 9.50 1.27 13.09
N ILE A 114 10.45 1.36 12.15
CA ILE A 114 10.83 0.25 11.28
C ILE A 114 11.28 -0.98 12.11
N PRO A 115 12.13 -0.87 13.15
CA PRO A 115 12.53 -2.03 13.95
C PRO A 115 11.34 -2.77 14.55
N LYS A 116 10.35 -2.06 15.12
CA LYS A 116 9.14 -2.69 15.65
C LYS A 116 8.38 -3.43 14.55
N LEU A 117 8.15 -2.79 13.40
CA LEU A 117 7.40 -3.42 12.31
C LEU A 117 8.14 -4.65 11.77
N SER A 118 9.45 -4.57 11.56
CA SER A 118 10.28 -5.71 11.14
C SER A 118 10.22 -6.87 12.13
N ASN A 119 10.25 -6.58 13.44
CA ASN A 119 10.10 -7.61 14.46
C ASN A 119 8.73 -8.28 14.42
N LEU A 120 7.64 -7.54 14.15
CA LEU A 120 6.31 -8.13 13.96
C LEU A 120 6.26 -9.06 12.75
N CYS A 121 6.91 -8.68 11.65
CA CYS A 121 7.02 -9.53 10.46
C CYS A 121 7.77 -10.83 10.75
N LEU A 122 8.96 -10.73 11.34
CA LEU A 122 9.87 -11.88 11.53
C LEU A 122 9.42 -12.81 12.66
N GLU A 123 8.98 -12.26 13.79
CA GLU A 123 8.72 -13.04 15.01
C GLU A 123 7.24 -13.37 15.24
N LYS A 124 6.33 -12.64 14.60
CA LYS A 124 4.88 -12.77 14.82
C LYS A 124 4.09 -13.13 13.57
N GLY A 125 4.74 -13.16 12.39
CA GLY A 125 4.06 -13.43 11.13
C GLY A 125 2.98 -12.39 10.81
N PHE A 126 3.16 -11.15 11.29
CA PHE A 126 2.25 -10.04 11.04
C PHE A 126 2.78 -9.17 9.91
N PHE A 127 1.98 -8.95 8.87
CA PHE A 127 2.37 -8.19 7.68
C PHE A 127 1.31 -7.18 7.31
N LEU A 128 1.70 -5.93 7.07
CA LEU A 128 0.81 -4.98 6.40
C LEU A 128 0.94 -5.19 4.88
N VAL A 129 -0.17 -5.49 4.22
CA VAL A 129 -0.15 -5.84 2.80
C VAL A 129 -0.77 -4.75 1.94
N GLY A 130 -1.73 -3.99 2.47
CA GLY A 130 -2.50 -3.04 1.65
C GLY A 130 -3.35 -3.76 0.60
N LYS A 131 -4.10 -2.96 -0.16
CA LYS A 131 -4.97 -3.44 -1.24
C LYS A 131 -4.16 -3.63 -2.52
N ILE A 132 -4.36 -4.78 -3.15
CA ILE A 132 -3.92 -5.09 -4.52
C ILE A 132 -5.14 -5.22 -5.42
N ASP A 133 -4.97 -5.05 -6.74
CA ASP A 133 -6.04 -5.33 -7.69
C ASP A 133 -6.21 -6.85 -7.91
N GLU A 134 -7.12 -7.45 -7.16
CA GLU A 134 -7.42 -8.88 -7.24
C GLU A 134 -8.17 -9.28 -8.52
N GLU A 135 -8.86 -8.35 -9.20
CA GLU A 135 -9.60 -8.67 -10.43
C GLU A 135 -8.64 -8.98 -11.59
N MET A 136 -7.46 -8.34 -11.60
CA MET A 136 -6.41 -8.63 -12.55
C MET A 136 -5.76 -10.02 -12.36
N ASN A 137 -5.76 -10.57 -11.14
CA ASN A 137 -5.28 -11.93 -10.89
C ASN A 137 -6.19 -13.01 -11.52
N LYS A 138 -7.48 -12.71 -11.72
CA LYS A 138 -8.40 -13.64 -12.40
C LYS A 138 -8.22 -13.63 -13.91
N ALA A 139 -7.92 -12.47 -14.49
CA ALA A 139 -7.68 -12.33 -15.93
C ALA A 139 -6.41 -13.07 -16.40
N SER A 140 -5.32 -13.01 -15.61
CA SER A 140 -4.07 -13.71 -15.92
C SER A 140 -4.15 -15.23 -15.73
N LEU A 141 -5.05 -15.72 -14.88
CA LEU A 141 -5.33 -17.16 -14.73
C LEU A 141 -6.22 -17.72 -15.85
N GLN A 142 -7.10 -16.92 -16.43
CA GLN A 142 -7.98 -17.36 -17.53
C GLN A 142 -7.28 -17.42 -18.90
N GLN A 143 -6.13 -16.77 -19.07
CA GLN A 143 -5.33 -16.84 -20.31
C GLN A 143 -4.31 -18.00 -20.31
N ARG A 144 -4.28 -18.81 -19.23
CA ARG A 144 -3.37 -19.95 -19.06
C ARG A 144 -4.07 -21.32 -19.12
N VAL A 145 -5.27 -21.39 -19.72
CA VAL A 145 -6.02 -22.63 -19.97
C VAL A 145 -6.12 -22.91 -21.45
#